data_AF-A0A345T5C0-F1
#
_entry.id   AF-A0A345T5C0-F1
#
_cell.length_a   1.000
_cell.length_b   1.000
_cell.length_c   1.000
_cell.angle_alpha   90.00
_cell.angle_beta   90.00
_cell.angle_gamma   90.00
#
_symmetry.space_group_name_H-M   'P 1'
#
loop_
_entity.id
_entity.type
_entity.pdbx_description
1 polymer ?
#
loop_
_entity_poly.entity_id
_entity_poly.type
_entity_poly.pdbx_seq_one_letter_code
_entity_poly.pdbx_strand_id
1 'polypeptide(L)'
;MLPDPFKKLNGTRISTKSDWRCRRAEIKDLAEKSIYGPKPAKPASVTGTVSSSNITVNVTDQGKSSSFSATVSLPSGSGPFPAIIVLGGLGADTATIKAAGVAIISYDPYTVGREGTARNNKQGAFYSIYGPTSSTGLLMAWSWGVSRIIDVIQQSGGNVLKADATGVTGCSRFGKGAIVAGAFDQRVALTMPIESGSGGVPILRGIPGENGAQPLSSAYTEQPWLGDAFNSYTGNPNALPVDTHEVVAMVAPRGLFIMENPAVDWLAAKSGSVAALGGAEVYKALGVASNITYWSDVQDGTHCAVRPEWKTPLQQNIQKFLLGTGNGSGVIRIAPSKSGNLASWRDWQTPTLSDDGGSTTGGSTAGTTAGTTAGTTSGTSSGTTSGTSAGTTAGTTSGTSAGTTSGTTAGTTSGTTAGTTAGTTSGTTAGTTGGSTGGTGTNGTCTATYQTISSWPGGLQGEVSVRNNGTSTLNSWTVGMTLASGQTISSLWNGVNSGTSGSITVRNSPYNGTITANGTTTFGWTATGSSAAAPSNITCTSA
;
A
#
# COMPACT_ATOMS: atom_id res chain seq x y z
N MET A 1 -14.96 9.37 -26.90
CA MET A 1 -15.76 8.50 -26.01
C MET A 1 -14.82 7.58 -25.25
N LEU A 2 -15.22 7.16 -24.05
CA LEU A 2 -14.55 6.13 -23.26
C LEU A 2 -14.94 4.72 -23.76
N PRO A 3 -14.08 3.71 -23.60
CA PRO A 3 -14.44 2.31 -23.84
C PRO A 3 -15.60 1.84 -22.94
N ASP A 4 -16.51 1.05 -23.50
CA ASP A 4 -17.69 0.55 -22.78
C ASP A 4 -17.29 -0.62 -21.83
N PRO A 5 -17.39 -0.45 -20.50
CA PRO A 5 -17.02 -1.50 -19.55
C PRO A 5 -17.91 -2.75 -19.63
N PHE A 6 -19.07 -2.65 -20.30
CA PHE A 6 -20.04 -3.73 -20.46
C PHE A 6 -19.94 -4.45 -21.80
N LYS A 7 -18.98 -4.10 -22.66
CA LYS A 7 -18.75 -4.73 -23.97
C LYS A 7 -17.48 -5.56 -23.95
N LYS A 8 -17.60 -6.86 -24.20
CA LYS A 8 -16.47 -7.80 -24.35
C LYS A 8 -15.65 -7.45 -25.58
N LEU A 9 -14.42 -7.95 -25.63
CA LEU A 9 -13.51 -7.74 -26.78
C LEU A 9 -14.07 -8.27 -28.11
N ASN A 10 -14.88 -9.33 -28.07
CA ASN A 10 -15.57 -9.87 -29.25
C ASN A 10 -16.80 -9.05 -29.69
N GLY A 11 -17.09 -7.94 -29.02
CA GLY A 11 -18.20 -7.03 -29.33
C GLY A 11 -19.53 -7.35 -28.64
N THR A 12 -19.65 -8.51 -27.97
CA THR A 12 -20.88 -8.88 -27.23
C THR A 12 -21.01 -8.12 -25.91
N ARG A 13 -22.23 -7.92 -25.42
CA ARG A 13 -22.47 -7.26 -24.11
C ARG A 13 -22.49 -8.28 -22.98
N ILE A 14 -22.07 -7.87 -21.78
CA ILE A 14 -22.22 -8.66 -20.56
C ILE A 14 -23.65 -8.56 -20.02
N SER A 15 -24.15 -9.65 -19.43
CA SER A 15 -25.53 -9.75 -18.92
C SER A 15 -25.64 -10.34 -17.50
N THR A 16 -24.60 -11.05 -17.05
CA THR A 16 -24.53 -11.69 -15.74
C THR A 16 -23.36 -11.17 -14.90
N LYS A 17 -23.39 -11.43 -13.59
CA LYS A 17 -22.26 -11.16 -12.71
C LYS A 17 -21.04 -12.06 -13.03
N SER A 18 -21.24 -13.26 -13.59
CA SER A 18 -20.13 -14.09 -14.08
C SER A 18 -19.46 -13.50 -15.33
N ASP A 19 -20.24 -12.93 -16.27
CA ASP A 19 -19.70 -12.23 -17.42
C ASP A 19 -18.78 -11.06 -17.00
N TRP A 20 -19.14 -10.35 -15.93
CA TRP A 20 -18.28 -9.29 -15.37
C TRP A 20 -16.91 -9.83 -14.93
N ARG A 21 -16.85 -11.03 -14.33
CA ARG A 21 -15.56 -11.62 -13.93
C ARG A 21 -14.66 -11.87 -15.15
N CYS A 22 -15.23 -12.34 -16.25
CA CYS A 22 -14.52 -12.52 -17.52
C CYS A 22 -14.11 -11.18 -18.13
N ARG A 23 -15.03 -10.20 -18.20
CA ARG A 23 -14.75 -8.87 -18.73
C ARG A 23 -13.68 -8.14 -17.93
N ARG A 24 -13.69 -8.26 -16.60
CA ARG A 24 -12.64 -7.72 -15.73
C ARG A 24 -11.27 -8.32 -16.05
N ALA A 25 -11.19 -9.60 -16.39
CA ALA A 25 -9.94 -10.23 -16.81
C ALA A 25 -9.46 -9.71 -18.18
N GLU A 26 -10.38 -9.44 -19.13
CA GLU A 26 -10.03 -8.77 -20.39
C GLU A 26 -9.50 -7.36 -20.15
N ILE A 27 -10.18 -6.55 -19.31
CA ILE A 27 -9.73 -5.20 -18.94
C ILE A 27 -8.34 -5.25 -18.32
N LYS A 28 -8.10 -6.21 -17.41
CA LYS A 28 -6.78 -6.42 -16.81
C LYS A 28 -5.70 -6.63 -17.86
N ASP A 29 -5.93 -7.53 -18.82
CA ASP A 29 -4.98 -7.83 -19.90
C ASP A 29 -4.73 -6.61 -20.80
N LEU A 30 -5.77 -5.86 -21.15
CA LEU A 30 -5.64 -4.61 -21.91
C LEU A 30 -4.81 -3.56 -21.17
N ALA A 31 -5.04 -3.39 -19.88
CA ALA A 31 -4.33 -2.42 -19.04
C ALA A 31 -2.87 -2.83 -18.81
N GLU A 32 -2.57 -4.12 -18.66
CA GLU A 32 -1.20 -4.63 -18.64
C GLU A 32 -0.49 -4.37 -19.96
N LYS A 33 -1.14 -4.65 -21.09
CA LYS A 33 -0.53 -4.49 -22.42
C LYS A 33 -0.31 -3.04 -22.84
N SER A 34 -1.18 -2.12 -22.41
CA SER A 34 -1.18 -0.76 -22.94
C SER A 34 -0.79 0.34 -21.95
N ILE A 35 -0.97 0.14 -20.63
CA ILE A 35 -0.75 1.18 -19.61
C ILE A 35 0.37 0.82 -18.65
N TYR A 36 0.30 -0.34 -17.99
CA TYR A 36 1.11 -0.62 -16.80
C TYR A 36 2.28 -1.59 -17.03
N GLY A 37 2.24 -2.35 -18.13
CA GLY A 37 3.12 -3.51 -18.35
C GLY A 37 2.63 -4.74 -17.59
N PRO A 38 3.17 -5.93 -17.90
CA PRO A 38 2.66 -7.19 -17.37
C PRO A 38 2.89 -7.30 -15.85
N LYS A 39 1.89 -7.82 -15.13
CA LYS A 39 2.07 -8.32 -13.77
C LYS A 39 2.39 -9.81 -13.85
N PRO A 40 3.58 -10.26 -13.42
CA PRO A 40 3.89 -11.68 -13.37
C PRO A 40 2.85 -12.45 -12.55
N ALA A 41 2.67 -13.73 -12.88
CA ALA A 41 1.88 -14.65 -12.07
C ALA A 41 2.48 -14.79 -10.65
N LYS A 42 1.84 -15.59 -9.79
CA LYS A 42 2.40 -15.88 -8.47
C LYS A 42 3.82 -16.47 -8.63
N PRO A 43 4.83 -15.93 -7.94
CA PRO A 43 6.20 -16.44 -7.99
C PRO A 43 6.29 -17.92 -7.60
N ALA A 44 7.35 -18.60 -8.05
CA ALA A 44 7.64 -19.98 -7.67
C ALA A 44 7.68 -20.19 -6.14
N SER A 45 8.23 -19.24 -5.39
CA SER A 45 8.18 -19.24 -3.92
C SER A 45 8.05 -17.83 -3.35
N VAL A 46 7.22 -17.69 -2.33
CA VAL A 46 7.14 -16.49 -1.48
C VAL A 46 7.12 -16.97 -0.04
N THR A 47 8.10 -16.54 0.76
CA THR A 47 8.20 -16.83 2.20
C THR A 47 8.37 -15.54 2.97
N GLY A 48 8.23 -15.60 4.29
CA GLY A 48 8.36 -14.40 5.11
C GLY A 48 7.90 -14.59 6.54
N THR A 49 7.93 -13.51 7.30
CA THR A 49 7.44 -13.45 8.68
C THR A 49 6.48 -12.27 8.84
N VAL A 50 5.52 -12.42 9.75
CA VAL A 50 4.63 -11.35 10.21
C VAL A 50 4.77 -11.25 11.73
N SER A 51 5.15 -10.08 12.23
CA SER A 51 5.19 -9.76 13.66
C SER A 51 4.36 -8.52 13.95
N SER A 52 4.32 -8.11 15.23
CA SER A 52 3.66 -6.87 15.65
C SER A 52 4.33 -5.60 15.13
N SER A 53 5.57 -5.69 14.63
CA SER A 53 6.36 -4.53 14.19
C SER A 53 6.88 -4.63 12.76
N ASN A 54 6.89 -5.81 12.14
CA ASN A 54 7.53 -6.01 10.85
C ASN A 54 6.90 -7.14 10.03
N ILE A 55 6.94 -6.99 8.72
CA ILE A 55 6.71 -8.04 7.73
C ILE A 55 7.99 -8.18 6.92
N THR A 56 8.54 -9.39 6.84
CA THR A 56 9.62 -9.71 5.90
C THR A 56 9.03 -10.49 4.72
N VAL A 57 9.50 -10.18 3.52
CA VAL A 57 9.08 -10.86 2.29
C VAL A 57 10.33 -11.32 1.55
N ASN A 58 10.42 -12.61 1.30
CA ASN A 58 11.43 -13.22 0.44
C ASN A 58 10.73 -13.85 -0.75
N VAL A 59 11.23 -13.59 -1.95
CA VAL A 59 10.63 -14.09 -3.18
C VAL A 59 11.70 -14.78 -4.01
N THR A 60 11.36 -15.94 -4.54
CA THR A 60 12.17 -16.65 -5.54
C THR A 60 11.32 -16.91 -6.77
N ASP A 61 11.82 -16.51 -7.93
CA ASP A 61 11.19 -16.76 -9.23
C ASP A 61 12.25 -16.76 -10.34
N GLN A 62 12.03 -17.52 -11.41
CA GLN A 62 12.96 -17.60 -12.56
C GLN A 62 14.44 -17.85 -12.15
N GLY A 63 14.67 -18.65 -11.11
CA GLY A 63 16.01 -18.95 -10.59
C GLY A 63 16.72 -17.79 -9.87
N LYS A 64 16.01 -16.68 -9.59
CA LYS A 64 16.53 -15.51 -8.87
C LYS A 64 15.73 -15.27 -7.61
N SER A 65 16.35 -14.59 -6.65
CA SER A 65 15.71 -14.23 -5.38
C SER A 65 15.88 -12.75 -5.07
N SER A 66 14.90 -12.18 -4.38
CA SER A 66 14.97 -10.86 -3.79
C SER A 66 14.18 -10.82 -2.49
N SER A 67 14.40 -9.78 -1.68
CA SER A 67 13.65 -9.57 -0.45
C SER A 67 13.38 -8.10 -0.22
N PHE A 68 12.34 -7.83 0.56
CA PHE A 68 12.00 -6.50 1.06
C PHE A 68 11.16 -6.65 2.33
N SER A 69 10.93 -5.55 3.04
CA SER A 69 10.18 -5.54 4.29
C SER A 69 9.19 -4.38 4.33
N ALA A 70 8.23 -4.48 5.23
CA ALA A 70 7.30 -3.41 5.58
C ALA A 70 7.13 -3.37 7.10
N THR A 71 6.99 -2.19 7.70
CA THR A 71 6.79 -2.10 9.15
C THR A 71 5.32 -2.18 9.51
N VAL A 72 5.02 -2.68 10.71
CA VAL A 72 3.66 -2.85 11.23
C VAL A 72 3.48 -1.95 12.45
N SER A 73 2.37 -1.23 12.49
CA SER A 73 1.90 -0.52 13.67
C SER A 73 0.52 -1.03 14.04
N LEU A 74 0.44 -1.78 15.14
CA LEU A 74 -0.82 -2.32 15.63
C LEU A 74 -1.67 -1.23 16.33
N PRO A 75 -3.01 -1.32 16.25
CA PRO A 75 -3.90 -0.58 17.12
C PRO A 75 -3.89 -1.18 18.53
N SER A 76 -4.63 -0.57 19.46
CA SER A 76 -4.86 -1.18 20.78
C SER A 76 -5.76 -2.42 20.68
N GLY A 77 -5.71 -3.29 21.70
CA GLY A 77 -6.54 -4.49 21.80
C GLY A 77 -5.78 -5.80 21.52
N SER A 78 -6.54 -6.88 21.39
CA SER A 78 -6.04 -8.22 21.07
C SER A 78 -6.36 -8.57 19.62
N GLY A 79 -5.35 -8.95 18.84
CA GLY A 79 -5.51 -9.34 17.44
C GLY A 79 -6.20 -10.70 17.24
N PRO A 80 -6.28 -11.18 15.98
CA PRO A 80 -5.67 -10.59 14.80
C PRO A 80 -6.41 -9.36 14.27
N PHE A 81 -5.67 -8.41 13.71
CA PHE A 81 -6.20 -7.14 13.23
C PHE A 81 -6.38 -7.16 11.71
N PRO A 82 -7.45 -6.56 11.16
CA PRO A 82 -7.41 -6.09 9.78
C PRO A 82 -6.22 -5.16 9.58
N ALA A 83 -5.75 -5.01 8.35
CA ALA A 83 -4.60 -4.17 8.05
C ALA A 83 -4.82 -3.29 6.83
N ILE A 84 -4.23 -2.10 6.83
CA ILE A 84 -4.13 -1.24 5.64
C ILE A 84 -2.65 -1.06 5.30
N ILE A 85 -2.30 -1.40 4.07
CA ILE A 85 -0.97 -1.15 3.50
C ILE A 85 -0.92 0.31 3.01
N VAL A 86 -0.08 1.12 3.65
CA VAL A 86 0.17 2.52 3.31
C VAL A 86 1.43 2.60 2.46
N LEU A 87 1.28 2.91 1.18
CA LEU A 87 2.39 3.09 0.25
C LEU A 87 3.09 4.43 0.54
N GLY A 88 4.38 4.37 0.88
CA GLY A 88 5.27 5.52 0.99
C GLY A 88 4.99 6.50 2.13
N GLY A 89 4.03 6.20 3.02
CA GLY A 89 3.80 6.93 4.28
C GLY A 89 3.16 8.32 4.17
N LEU A 90 2.77 8.77 2.98
CA LEU A 90 2.23 10.12 2.75
C LEU A 90 0.70 10.14 2.65
N GLY A 91 0.08 11.12 3.33
CA GLY A 91 -1.33 11.53 3.15
C GLY A 91 -2.41 10.64 3.78
N ALA A 92 -2.07 9.44 4.24
CA ALA A 92 -3.03 8.57 4.92
C ALA A 92 -3.35 9.07 6.35
N ASP A 93 -4.64 9.16 6.71
CA ASP A 93 -5.09 9.43 8.09
C ASP A 93 -4.91 8.19 8.97
N THR A 94 -3.65 7.88 9.28
CA THR A 94 -3.28 6.70 10.08
C THR A 94 -3.85 6.75 11.50
N ALA A 95 -4.10 7.94 12.04
CA ALA A 95 -4.74 8.11 13.34
C ALA A 95 -6.19 7.60 13.32
N THR A 96 -6.99 8.03 12.34
CA THR A 96 -8.37 7.54 12.17
C THR A 96 -8.40 6.04 11.87
N ILE A 97 -7.48 5.53 11.04
CA ILE A 97 -7.38 4.11 10.73
C ILE A 97 -7.08 3.28 11.99
N LYS A 98 -6.08 3.69 12.80
CA LYS A 98 -5.74 2.98 14.05
C LYS A 98 -6.85 3.07 15.09
N ALA A 99 -7.51 4.22 15.19
CA ALA A 99 -8.66 4.41 16.10
C ALA A 99 -9.83 3.48 15.73
N ALA A 100 -9.96 3.09 14.47
CA ALA A 100 -10.94 2.10 14.01
C ALA A 100 -10.53 0.63 14.30
N GLY A 101 -9.39 0.37 14.94
CA GLY A 101 -8.93 -0.98 15.24
C GLY A 101 -8.25 -1.69 14.07
N VAL A 102 -7.68 -0.94 13.12
CA VAL A 102 -6.98 -1.47 11.94
C VAL A 102 -5.48 -1.20 12.05
N ALA A 103 -4.66 -2.22 11.77
CA ALA A 103 -3.21 -2.11 11.74
C ALA A 103 -2.73 -1.33 10.50
N ILE A 104 -1.64 -0.59 10.67
CA ILE A 104 -0.94 0.09 9.58
C ILE A 104 0.24 -0.77 9.16
N ILE A 105 0.32 -1.10 7.88
CA ILE A 105 1.52 -1.66 7.25
C ILE A 105 2.18 -0.56 6.44
N SER A 106 3.27 0.01 6.92
CA SER A 106 4.03 1.03 6.17
C SER A 106 4.94 0.33 5.17
N TYR A 107 4.59 0.43 3.90
CA TYR A 107 5.30 -0.22 2.79
C TYR A 107 6.07 0.85 2.00
N ASP A 108 7.40 0.71 1.95
CA ASP A 108 8.26 1.52 1.07
C ASP A 108 8.31 0.89 -0.34
N PRO A 109 7.61 1.48 -1.33
CA PRO A 109 7.55 0.91 -2.67
C PRO A 109 8.89 1.00 -3.41
N TYR A 110 9.80 1.88 -2.99
CA TYR A 110 11.09 2.06 -3.64
C TYR A 110 12.04 0.87 -3.44
N THR A 111 11.85 0.08 -2.38
CA THR A 111 12.54 -1.20 -2.19
C THR A 111 12.20 -2.22 -3.29
N VAL A 112 10.99 -2.12 -3.85
CA VAL A 112 10.50 -3.05 -4.90
C VAL A 112 10.70 -2.49 -6.30
N GLY A 113 10.47 -1.18 -6.48
CA GLY A 113 10.74 -0.46 -7.71
C GLY A 113 11.14 0.98 -7.40
N ARG A 114 12.41 1.30 -7.63
CA ARG A 114 13.02 2.55 -7.23
C ARG A 114 12.81 3.66 -8.27
N GLU A 115 12.29 4.80 -7.84
CA GLU A 115 12.32 6.05 -8.63
C GLU A 115 13.76 6.58 -8.80
N GLY A 116 13.95 7.49 -9.75
CA GLY A 116 15.27 8.02 -10.10
C GLY A 116 16.13 7.03 -10.88
N THR A 117 15.55 5.94 -11.37
CA THR A 117 16.21 4.95 -12.23
C THR A 117 15.73 5.10 -13.67
N ALA A 118 16.63 4.93 -14.63
CA ALA A 118 16.29 5.02 -16.04
C ALA A 118 15.37 3.86 -16.45
N ARG A 119 14.49 4.09 -17.43
CA ARG A 119 13.55 3.08 -17.94
C ARG A 119 14.23 1.81 -18.44
N ASN A 120 15.43 1.92 -19.01
CA ASN A 120 16.25 0.79 -19.46
C ASN A 120 17.16 0.21 -18.36
N ASN A 121 17.10 0.71 -17.14
CA ASN A 121 17.89 0.24 -16.01
C ASN A 121 17.15 0.40 -14.67
N LYS A 122 15.94 -0.15 -14.59
CA LYS A 122 15.09 -0.08 -13.39
C LYS A 122 15.66 -0.95 -12.27
N GLN A 123 15.54 -0.48 -11.03
CA GLN A 123 16.10 -1.17 -9.85
C GLN A 123 15.04 -1.42 -8.79
N GLY A 124 15.30 -2.39 -7.92
CA GLY A 124 14.41 -2.81 -6.83
C GLY A 124 14.13 -4.31 -6.88
N ALA A 125 13.56 -4.86 -5.80
CA ALA A 125 13.34 -6.29 -5.62
C ALA A 125 12.60 -6.96 -6.80
N PHE A 126 11.66 -6.25 -7.44
CA PHE A 126 10.98 -6.74 -8.64
C PHE A 126 11.97 -6.90 -9.81
N TYR A 127 12.74 -5.85 -10.11
CA TYR A 127 13.63 -5.82 -11.27
C TYR A 127 14.90 -6.68 -11.08
N SER A 128 15.29 -6.96 -9.83
CA SER A 128 16.33 -7.96 -9.54
C SER A 128 15.93 -9.37 -10.00
N ILE A 129 14.64 -9.69 -9.97
CA ILE A 129 14.10 -10.97 -10.46
C ILE A 129 13.81 -10.87 -11.97
N TYR A 130 12.94 -9.95 -12.36
CA TYR A 130 12.37 -9.90 -13.72
C TYR A 130 13.20 -9.10 -14.73
N GLY A 131 14.33 -8.56 -14.31
CA GLY A 131 15.29 -7.85 -15.15
C GLY A 131 15.10 -6.32 -15.17
N PRO A 132 16.20 -5.55 -15.23
CA PRO A 132 16.18 -4.09 -15.18
C PRO A 132 15.56 -3.43 -16.44
N THR A 133 15.45 -4.18 -17.54
CA THR A 133 14.84 -3.77 -18.81
C THR A 133 13.40 -4.27 -18.98
N SER A 134 12.79 -4.89 -17.96
CA SER A 134 11.40 -5.35 -18.01
C SER A 134 10.46 -4.22 -18.47
N SER A 135 9.46 -4.51 -19.31
CA SER A 135 8.48 -3.52 -19.77
C SER A 135 7.46 -3.12 -18.70
N THR A 136 7.45 -3.80 -17.54
CA THR A 136 6.62 -3.49 -16.37
C THR A 136 7.04 -2.16 -15.76
N GLY A 137 6.07 -1.24 -15.60
CA GLY A 137 6.28 0.04 -14.92
C GLY A 137 6.29 -0.09 -13.39
N LEU A 138 6.78 0.96 -12.72
CA LEU A 138 6.90 0.98 -11.26
C LEU A 138 5.55 0.77 -10.55
N LEU A 139 4.43 1.30 -11.08
CA LEU A 139 3.13 1.14 -10.42
C LEU A 139 2.71 -0.34 -10.34
N MET A 140 2.99 -1.10 -11.39
CA MET A 140 2.71 -2.53 -11.42
C MET A 140 3.72 -3.32 -10.57
N ALA A 141 4.99 -2.91 -10.53
CA ALA A 141 5.97 -3.48 -9.63
C ALA A 141 5.59 -3.27 -8.15
N TRP A 142 5.09 -2.09 -7.78
CA TRP A 142 4.58 -1.81 -6.43
C TRP A 142 3.33 -2.62 -6.11
N SER A 143 2.41 -2.76 -7.08
CA SER A 143 1.25 -3.67 -6.98
C SER A 143 1.67 -5.13 -6.79
N TRP A 144 2.74 -5.57 -7.45
CA TRP A 144 3.34 -6.87 -7.21
C TRP A 144 3.88 -6.99 -5.78
N GLY A 145 4.56 -5.96 -5.26
CA GLY A 145 5.07 -5.94 -3.89
C GLY A 145 3.96 -6.06 -2.84
N VAL A 146 2.86 -5.31 -3.02
CA VAL A 146 1.63 -5.46 -2.21
C VAL A 146 1.11 -6.90 -2.24
N SER A 147 1.04 -7.52 -3.42
CA SER A 147 0.61 -8.92 -3.53
C SER A 147 1.49 -9.89 -2.76
N ARG A 148 2.81 -9.63 -2.67
CA ARG A 148 3.74 -10.48 -1.88
C ARG A 148 3.60 -10.26 -0.37
N ILE A 149 3.31 -9.03 0.07
CA ILE A 149 2.95 -8.77 1.47
C ILE A 149 1.71 -9.57 1.85
N ILE A 150 0.67 -9.55 1.01
CA ILE A 150 -0.55 -10.34 1.23
C ILE A 150 -0.26 -11.85 1.22
N ASP A 151 0.62 -12.33 0.32
CA ASP A 151 1.05 -13.74 0.32
C ASP A 151 1.64 -14.16 1.68
N VAL A 152 2.50 -13.32 2.29
CA VAL A 152 3.12 -13.60 3.59
C VAL A 152 2.10 -13.51 4.74
N ILE A 153 1.18 -12.54 4.70
CA ILE A 153 0.09 -12.46 5.69
C ILE A 153 -0.76 -13.73 5.66
N GLN A 154 -1.14 -14.21 4.47
CA GLN A 154 -1.91 -15.46 4.31
C GLN A 154 -1.17 -16.68 4.86
N GLN A 155 0.14 -16.75 4.68
CA GLN A 155 0.98 -17.85 5.19
C GLN A 155 1.21 -17.80 6.70
N SER A 156 1.11 -16.62 7.33
CA SER A 156 1.37 -16.44 8.76
C SER A 156 0.31 -17.05 9.69
N GLY A 157 -0.74 -17.64 9.13
CA GLY A 157 -1.79 -18.34 9.88
C GLY A 157 -2.78 -17.42 10.60
N GLY A 158 -2.72 -16.10 10.35
CA GLY A 158 -3.68 -15.15 10.91
C GLY A 158 -3.50 -14.86 12.39
N ASN A 159 -2.30 -15.04 12.95
CA ASN A 159 -2.03 -14.81 14.38
C ASN A 159 -1.92 -13.32 14.75
N VAL A 160 -1.43 -12.48 13.83
CA VAL A 160 -1.25 -11.03 14.06
C VAL A 160 -2.19 -10.21 13.19
N LEU A 161 -2.28 -10.54 11.90
CA LEU A 161 -3.05 -9.80 10.90
C LEU A 161 -4.03 -10.72 10.20
N LYS A 162 -5.22 -10.22 9.88
CA LYS A 162 -6.26 -10.95 9.15
C LYS A 162 -5.92 -11.02 7.65
N ALA A 163 -5.98 -12.22 7.10
CA ALA A 163 -5.66 -12.50 5.70
C ALA A 163 -6.74 -12.04 4.69
N ASP A 164 -7.99 -11.92 5.13
CA ASP A 164 -9.17 -11.58 4.34
C ASP A 164 -9.62 -10.13 4.52
N ALA A 165 -8.93 -9.36 5.36
CA ALA A 165 -9.28 -7.98 5.69
C ALA A 165 -8.07 -7.04 5.50
N THR A 166 -7.55 -6.99 4.26
CA THR A 166 -6.44 -6.10 3.88
C THR A 166 -6.91 -4.97 2.96
N GLY A 167 -6.61 -3.73 3.33
CA GLY A 167 -6.79 -2.55 2.47
C GLY A 167 -5.47 -1.97 1.95
N VAL A 168 -5.54 -1.05 1.00
CA VAL A 168 -4.37 -0.32 0.46
C VAL A 168 -4.69 1.17 0.31
N THR A 169 -3.71 2.02 0.61
CA THR A 169 -3.81 3.48 0.44
C THR A 169 -2.45 4.10 0.14
N GLY A 170 -2.46 5.33 -0.34
CA GLY A 170 -1.30 6.16 -0.59
C GLY A 170 -1.72 7.47 -1.25
N CYS A 171 -0.88 8.49 -1.16
CA CYS A 171 -1.14 9.80 -1.77
C CYS A 171 -0.26 10.09 -2.99
N SER A 172 -0.76 10.87 -3.94
CA SER A 172 0.01 11.33 -5.11
C SER A 172 0.46 10.14 -5.97
N ARG A 173 1.75 10.07 -6.32
CA ARG A 173 2.39 8.89 -6.92
C ARG A 173 2.06 7.57 -6.22
N PHE A 174 1.97 7.56 -4.89
CA PHE A 174 1.59 6.37 -4.13
C PHE A 174 0.08 6.10 -4.18
N GLY A 175 -0.73 7.12 -4.42
CA GLY A 175 -2.15 6.97 -4.77
C GLY A 175 -2.34 6.29 -6.13
N LYS A 176 -1.48 6.59 -7.11
CA LYS A 176 -1.41 5.83 -8.38
C LYS A 176 -1.08 4.36 -8.09
N GLY A 177 -0.10 4.10 -7.22
CA GLY A 177 0.25 2.75 -6.79
C GLY A 177 -0.90 2.03 -6.09
N ALA A 178 -1.63 2.71 -5.21
CA ALA A 178 -2.74 2.14 -4.45
C ALA A 178 -3.91 1.70 -5.35
N ILE A 179 -4.30 2.51 -6.34
CA ILE A 179 -5.36 2.09 -7.29
C ILE A 179 -4.92 0.90 -8.15
N VAL A 180 -3.65 0.86 -8.60
CA VAL A 180 -3.11 -0.29 -9.34
C VAL A 180 -2.99 -1.54 -8.45
N ALA A 181 -2.62 -1.40 -7.18
CA ALA A 181 -2.62 -2.50 -6.22
C ALA A 181 -4.04 -3.06 -6.02
N GLY A 182 -5.01 -2.18 -5.76
CA GLY A 182 -6.40 -2.55 -5.58
C GLY A 182 -7.01 -3.21 -6.81
N ALA A 183 -6.78 -2.68 -8.01
CA ALA A 183 -7.33 -3.21 -9.24
C ALA A 183 -6.74 -4.58 -9.63
N PHE A 184 -5.42 -4.76 -9.45
CA PHE A 184 -4.68 -5.94 -9.91
C PHE A 184 -4.41 -7.00 -8.82
N ASP A 185 -5.00 -6.86 -7.64
CA ASP A 185 -5.06 -7.92 -6.63
C ASP A 185 -6.46 -7.99 -5.99
N GLN A 186 -7.19 -9.06 -6.31
CA GLN A 186 -8.57 -9.25 -5.86
C GLN A 186 -8.67 -9.59 -4.36
N ARG A 187 -7.55 -9.79 -3.67
CA ARG A 187 -7.50 -9.99 -2.20
C ARG A 187 -7.56 -8.69 -1.41
N VAL A 188 -7.38 -7.53 -2.05
CA VAL A 188 -7.49 -6.22 -1.40
C VAL A 188 -8.97 -5.89 -1.18
N ALA A 189 -9.43 -5.93 0.06
CA ALA A 189 -10.83 -5.71 0.42
C ALA A 189 -11.26 -4.23 0.31
N LEU A 190 -10.34 -3.28 0.54
CA LEU A 190 -10.59 -1.83 0.48
C LEU A 190 -9.44 -1.10 -0.21
N THR A 191 -9.75 -0.37 -1.28
CA THR A 191 -8.77 0.44 -2.03
C THR A 191 -9.04 1.92 -1.82
N MET A 192 -8.02 2.70 -1.46
CA MET A 192 -8.19 4.11 -1.12
C MET A 192 -7.10 5.00 -1.75
N PRO A 193 -7.17 5.31 -3.06
CA PRO A 193 -6.23 6.23 -3.67
C PRO A 193 -6.53 7.67 -3.23
N ILE A 194 -5.47 8.39 -2.84
CA ILE A 194 -5.54 9.81 -2.45
C ILE A 194 -4.80 10.66 -3.49
N GLU A 195 -5.49 11.65 -4.06
CA GLU A 195 -4.92 12.70 -4.92
C GLU A 195 -3.99 12.14 -5.99
N SER A 196 -4.48 11.13 -6.71
CA SER A 196 -3.62 10.23 -7.47
C SER A 196 -3.14 10.85 -8.79
N GLY A 197 -3.91 11.76 -9.38
CA GLY A 197 -3.54 12.48 -10.61
C GLY A 197 -3.28 11.58 -11.84
N SER A 198 -2.71 12.14 -12.90
CA SER A 198 -2.46 11.43 -14.17
C SER A 198 -1.70 10.10 -14.02
N GLY A 199 -2.21 9.02 -14.61
CA GLY A 199 -1.70 7.64 -14.39
C GLY A 199 -2.23 6.95 -13.11
N GLY A 200 -2.98 7.69 -12.29
CA GLY A 200 -3.77 7.22 -11.15
C GLY A 200 -5.23 6.99 -11.53
N VAL A 201 -6.15 7.80 -11.01
CA VAL A 201 -7.61 7.70 -11.22
C VAL A 201 -8.15 8.45 -12.44
N PRO A 202 -7.73 9.68 -12.77
CA PRO A 202 -8.27 10.44 -13.91
C PRO A 202 -8.29 9.67 -15.24
N ILE A 203 -9.37 9.84 -16.01
CA ILE A 203 -9.43 9.26 -17.38
C ILE A 203 -8.32 9.84 -18.26
N LEU A 204 -7.60 8.94 -18.93
CA LEU A 204 -6.46 9.28 -19.80
C LEU A 204 -6.92 10.11 -21.00
N ARG A 205 -8.10 9.82 -21.56
CA ARG A 205 -8.70 10.61 -22.65
C ARG A 205 -9.14 12.02 -22.23
N GLY A 206 -9.37 12.26 -20.94
CA GLY A 206 -9.80 13.57 -20.43
C GLY A 206 -8.64 14.54 -20.23
N ILE A 207 -7.47 14.03 -19.87
CA ILE A 207 -6.30 14.83 -19.49
C ILE A 207 -5.89 15.88 -20.54
N PRO A 208 -5.80 15.58 -21.85
CA PRO A 208 -5.42 16.60 -22.83
C PRO A 208 -6.38 17.79 -22.93
N GLY A 209 -7.64 17.60 -22.51
CA GLY A 209 -8.67 18.65 -22.52
C GLY A 209 -8.87 19.37 -21.19
N GLU A 210 -8.10 19.01 -20.15
CA GLU A 210 -8.22 19.60 -18.82
C GLU A 210 -7.06 20.58 -18.56
N ASN A 211 -7.38 21.87 -18.46
CA ASN A 211 -6.38 22.91 -18.27
C ASN A 211 -5.59 22.71 -16.96
N GLY A 212 -4.27 22.81 -17.05
CA GLY A 212 -3.34 22.66 -15.92
C GLY A 212 -3.09 21.21 -15.46
N ALA A 213 -3.77 20.22 -16.06
CA ALA A 213 -3.54 18.80 -15.76
C ALA A 213 -2.12 18.35 -16.14
N GLN A 214 -1.56 17.42 -15.36
CA GLN A 214 -0.31 16.75 -15.74
C GLN A 214 -0.46 16.07 -17.10
N PRO A 215 0.32 16.46 -18.12
CA PRO A 215 0.26 15.82 -19.43
C PRO A 215 0.64 14.33 -19.36
N LEU A 216 0.05 13.50 -20.22
CA LEU A 216 0.37 12.07 -20.27
C LEU A 216 1.84 11.81 -20.61
N SER A 217 2.43 12.63 -21.48
CA SER A 217 3.86 12.59 -21.78
C SER A 217 4.70 12.85 -20.53
N SER A 218 4.35 13.86 -19.73
CA SER A 218 5.00 14.16 -18.45
C SER A 218 4.89 12.98 -17.48
N ALA A 219 3.68 12.44 -17.26
CA ALA A 219 3.48 11.29 -16.39
C ALA A 219 4.27 10.05 -16.84
N TYR A 220 4.51 9.89 -18.14
CA TYR A 220 5.32 8.80 -18.71
C TYR A 220 6.84 9.04 -18.58
N THR A 221 7.32 10.27 -18.75
CA THR A 221 8.76 10.58 -18.79
C THR A 221 9.35 10.95 -17.44
N GLU A 222 8.55 11.47 -16.50
CA GLU A 222 9.02 11.94 -15.19
C GLU A 222 9.65 10.81 -14.38
N GLN A 223 9.00 9.65 -14.35
CA GLN A 223 9.48 8.42 -13.74
C GLN A 223 8.91 7.23 -14.54
N PRO A 224 9.53 6.03 -14.49
CA PRO A 224 9.03 4.87 -15.19
C PRO A 224 7.79 4.23 -14.53
N TRP A 225 6.83 5.02 -14.06
CA TRP A 225 5.59 4.58 -13.41
C TRP A 225 4.75 3.67 -14.31
N LEU A 226 4.57 4.10 -15.56
CA LEU A 226 3.78 3.41 -16.58
C LEU A 226 4.66 2.48 -17.41
N GLY A 227 4.06 1.42 -17.93
CA GLY A 227 4.74 0.43 -18.78
C GLY A 227 5.16 1.02 -20.12
N ASP A 228 6.16 0.40 -20.76
CA ASP A 228 6.83 0.98 -21.93
C ASP A 228 5.90 1.19 -23.13
N ALA A 229 4.89 0.33 -23.29
CA ALA A 229 3.88 0.45 -24.34
C ALA A 229 3.08 1.76 -24.27
N PHE A 230 2.96 2.35 -23.07
CA PHE A 230 2.19 3.57 -22.85
C PHE A 230 2.72 4.77 -23.66
N ASN A 231 4.01 4.79 -23.99
CA ASN A 231 4.63 5.86 -24.78
C ASN A 231 3.84 6.19 -26.05
N SER A 232 3.41 5.13 -26.76
CA SER A 232 2.69 5.23 -28.03
C SER A 232 1.32 5.92 -27.93
N TYR A 233 0.78 6.03 -26.72
CA TYR A 233 -0.54 6.61 -26.45
C TYR A 233 -0.46 8.00 -25.83
N THR A 234 0.72 8.47 -25.42
CA THR A 234 0.87 9.77 -24.74
C THR A 234 0.36 10.96 -25.58
N GLY A 235 0.53 10.89 -26.90
CA GLY A 235 0.02 11.88 -27.85
C GLY A 235 -1.36 11.55 -28.45
N ASN A 236 -1.87 10.32 -28.25
CA ASN A 236 -3.17 9.89 -28.76
C ASN A 236 -3.86 8.91 -27.78
N PRO A 237 -4.35 9.39 -26.62
CA PRO A 237 -4.98 8.51 -25.64
C PRO A 237 -6.29 7.89 -26.14
N ASN A 238 -6.90 8.44 -27.20
CA ASN A 238 -8.09 7.84 -27.79
C ASN A 238 -7.83 6.46 -28.40
N ALA A 239 -6.59 6.16 -28.78
CA ALA A 239 -6.19 4.87 -29.33
C ALA A 239 -6.01 3.76 -28.27
N LEU A 240 -6.04 4.09 -26.97
CA LEU A 240 -5.96 3.07 -25.92
C LEU A 240 -7.17 2.14 -25.97
N PRO A 241 -7.03 0.81 -25.88
CA PRO A 241 -8.18 -0.10 -25.87
C PRO A 241 -8.93 -0.12 -24.52
N VAL A 242 -8.42 0.59 -23.51
CA VAL A 242 -8.91 0.67 -22.14
C VAL A 242 -8.74 2.10 -21.64
N ASP A 243 -9.50 2.51 -20.63
CA ASP A 243 -9.27 3.77 -19.91
C ASP A 243 -9.40 3.58 -18.39
N THR A 244 -9.05 4.60 -17.61
CA THR A 244 -8.93 4.50 -16.16
C THR A 244 -10.25 4.22 -15.45
N HIS A 245 -11.40 4.59 -16.03
CA HIS A 245 -12.72 4.24 -15.46
C HIS A 245 -12.95 2.71 -15.44
N GLU A 246 -12.40 1.97 -16.40
CA GLU A 246 -12.41 0.51 -16.41
C GLU A 246 -11.44 -0.07 -15.37
N VAL A 247 -10.28 0.57 -15.16
CA VAL A 247 -9.34 0.20 -14.08
C VAL A 247 -9.98 0.40 -12.70
N VAL A 248 -10.66 1.54 -12.50
CA VAL A 248 -11.50 1.81 -11.33
C VAL A 248 -12.58 0.73 -11.17
N ALA A 249 -13.25 0.35 -12.26
CA ALA A 249 -14.27 -0.69 -12.25
C ALA A 249 -13.72 -2.06 -11.83
N MET A 250 -12.46 -2.41 -12.16
CA MET A 250 -11.85 -3.68 -11.75
C MET A 250 -11.78 -3.90 -10.22
N VAL A 251 -11.94 -2.84 -9.42
CA VAL A 251 -12.08 -2.97 -7.97
C VAL A 251 -13.41 -3.62 -7.60
N ALA A 252 -14.47 -3.42 -8.37
CA ALA A 252 -15.80 -3.93 -8.07
C ALA A 252 -15.84 -5.48 -7.97
N PRO A 253 -16.54 -6.03 -6.96
CA PRO A 253 -17.46 -5.35 -6.02
C PRO A 253 -16.80 -4.89 -4.69
N ARG A 254 -15.48 -4.89 -4.59
CA ARG A 254 -14.74 -4.58 -3.34
C ARG A 254 -14.88 -3.10 -2.97
N GLY A 255 -14.47 -2.74 -1.76
CA GLY A 255 -14.56 -1.35 -1.29
C GLY A 255 -13.61 -0.44 -2.05
N LEU A 256 -14.11 0.72 -2.49
CA LEU A 256 -13.30 1.75 -3.12
C LEU A 256 -13.66 3.13 -2.57
N PHE A 257 -12.67 3.84 -2.03
CA PHE A 257 -12.83 5.23 -1.60
C PHE A 257 -11.78 6.13 -2.26
N ILE A 258 -12.19 6.84 -3.30
CA ILE A 258 -11.36 7.78 -4.03
C ILE A 258 -11.43 9.15 -3.36
N MET A 259 -10.28 9.67 -2.96
CA MET A 259 -10.11 10.97 -2.30
C MET A 259 -9.35 11.89 -3.26
N GLU A 260 -9.93 13.02 -3.66
CA GLU A 260 -9.33 13.92 -4.67
C GLU A 260 -9.33 15.38 -4.25
N ASN A 261 -8.47 16.18 -4.88
CA ASN A 261 -8.26 17.58 -4.52
C ASN A 261 -8.43 18.49 -5.75
N PRO A 262 -9.52 19.28 -5.83
CA PRO A 262 -9.83 20.11 -6.98
C PRO A 262 -9.01 21.40 -7.04
N ALA A 263 -8.28 21.74 -5.96
CA ALA A 263 -7.45 22.95 -5.90
C ALA A 263 -6.10 22.79 -6.61
N VAL A 264 -5.68 21.55 -6.88
CA VAL A 264 -4.42 21.25 -7.59
C VAL A 264 -4.75 20.82 -9.01
N ASP A 265 -4.67 21.75 -9.96
CA ASP A 265 -5.00 21.50 -11.36
C ASP A 265 -4.22 20.32 -11.96
N TRP A 266 -2.97 20.12 -11.53
CA TRP A 266 -2.08 19.03 -11.96
C TRP A 266 -2.69 17.64 -11.76
N LEU A 267 -3.62 17.48 -10.81
CA LEU A 267 -4.28 16.21 -10.49
C LEU A 267 -5.42 15.87 -11.46
N ALA A 268 -5.83 16.77 -12.35
CA ALA A 268 -6.90 16.52 -13.31
C ALA A 268 -8.22 16.04 -12.64
N ALA A 269 -8.62 16.70 -11.54
CA ALA A 269 -9.76 16.26 -10.71
C ALA A 269 -11.09 16.18 -11.49
N LYS A 270 -11.27 16.96 -12.57
CA LYS A 270 -12.47 16.84 -13.40
C LYS A 270 -12.48 15.50 -14.13
N SER A 271 -11.36 15.12 -14.74
CA SER A 271 -11.14 13.80 -15.34
C SER A 271 -11.20 12.68 -14.28
N GLY A 272 -10.74 12.94 -13.06
CA GLY A 272 -10.89 12.06 -11.89
C GLY A 272 -12.35 11.74 -11.57
N SER A 273 -13.20 12.78 -11.54
CA SER A 273 -14.64 12.59 -11.29
C SER A 273 -15.34 11.80 -12.40
N VAL A 274 -14.96 11.99 -13.68
CA VAL A 274 -15.50 11.19 -14.79
C VAL A 274 -15.10 9.72 -14.64
N ALA A 275 -13.86 9.44 -14.23
CA ALA A 275 -13.41 8.07 -13.99
C ALA A 275 -14.20 7.39 -12.88
N ALA A 276 -14.41 8.09 -11.76
CA ALA A 276 -15.20 7.60 -10.64
C ALA A 276 -16.66 7.34 -11.03
N LEU A 277 -17.30 8.25 -11.77
CA LEU A 277 -18.66 8.08 -12.29
C LEU A 277 -18.74 6.88 -13.25
N GLY A 278 -17.78 6.75 -14.18
CA GLY A 278 -17.73 5.65 -15.13
C GLY A 278 -17.55 4.29 -14.46
N GLY A 279 -16.66 4.22 -13.44
CA GLY A 279 -16.51 3.03 -12.61
C GLY A 279 -17.76 2.72 -11.79
N ALA A 280 -18.42 3.74 -11.25
CA ALA A 280 -19.65 3.59 -10.46
C ALA A 280 -20.80 2.96 -11.26
N GLU A 281 -20.85 3.12 -12.59
CA GLU A 281 -21.82 2.42 -13.42
C GLU A 281 -21.67 0.89 -13.32
N VAL A 282 -20.44 0.37 -13.18
CA VAL A 282 -20.21 -1.07 -12.99
C VAL A 282 -20.64 -1.51 -11.58
N TYR A 283 -20.36 -0.71 -10.55
CA TYR A 283 -20.86 -0.97 -9.19
C TYR A 283 -22.39 -1.02 -9.16
N LYS A 284 -23.04 -0.08 -9.86
CA LYS A 284 -24.50 -0.04 -10.04
C LYS A 284 -25.01 -1.28 -10.76
N ALA A 285 -24.37 -1.66 -11.86
CA ALA A 285 -24.74 -2.83 -12.64
C ALA A 285 -24.66 -4.14 -11.82
N LEU A 286 -23.69 -4.24 -10.92
CA LEU A 286 -23.51 -5.37 -9.99
C LEU A 286 -24.45 -5.36 -8.78
N GLY A 287 -25.25 -4.29 -8.60
CA GLY A 287 -26.13 -4.13 -7.43
C GLY A 287 -25.41 -3.71 -6.14
N VAL A 288 -24.19 -3.17 -6.26
CA VAL A 288 -23.34 -2.76 -5.13
C VAL A 288 -22.89 -1.30 -5.25
N ALA A 289 -23.76 -0.42 -5.75
CA ALA A 289 -23.48 1.01 -5.91
C ALA A 289 -22.95 1.67 -4.63
N SER A 290 -23.36 1.17 -3.46
CA SER A 290 -22.93 1.64 -2.14
C SER A 290 -21.49 1.27 -1.77
N ASN A 291 -20.74 0.56 -2.63
CA ASN A 291 -19.37 0.14 -2.35
C ASN A 291 -18.29 1.06 -2.94
N ILE A 292 -18.69 2.06 -3.74
CA ILE A 292 -17.79 3.10 -4.24
C ILE A 292 -18.11 4.44 -3.59
N THR A 293 -17.06 5.09 -3.10
CA THR A 293 -17.09 6.45 -2.55
C THR A 293 -16.12 7.31 -3.36
N TYR A 294 -16.53 8.51 -3.73
CA TYR A 294 -15.66 9.52 -4.34
C TYR A 294 -15.88 10.83 -3.60
N TRP A 295 -14.81 11.50 -3.18
CA TRP A 295 -14.92 12.77 -2.50
C TRP A 295 -13.83 13.74 -2.93
N SER A 296 -14.22 14.79 -3.63
CA SER A 296 -13.34 15.91 -3.97
C SER A 296 -13.82 17.27 -3.47
N ASP A 297 -15.03 17.34 -2.91
CA ASP A 297 -15.56 18.58 -2.33
C ASP A 297 -14.93 18.83 -0.96
N VAL A 298 -13.79 19.52 -0.98
CA VAL A 298 -12.92 19.76 0.18
C VAL A 298 -12.53 21.22 0.26
N GLN A 299 -12.28 21.72 1.47
CA GLN A 299 -11.91 23.11 1.70
C GLN A 299 -10.40 23.35 1.63
N ASP A 300 -9.60 22.49 2.27
CA ASP A 300 -8.15 22.62 2.29
C ASP A 300 -7.54 22.12 0.96
N GLY A 301 -6.98 23.04 0.16
CA GLY A 301 -6.33 22.72 -1.11
C GLY A 301 -4.92 22.13 -0.99
N THR A 302 -4.37 22.00 0.23
CA THR A 302 -3.01 21.49 0.45
C THR A 302 -2.89 20.05 -0.05
N HIS A 303 -1.94 19.81 -0.94
CA HIS A 303 -1.71 18.49 -1.53
C HIS A 303 -1.38 17.43 -0.46
N CYS A 304 -2.06 16.29 -0.50
CA CYS A 304 -1.92 15.19 0.46
C CYS A 304 -2.25 15.54 1.93
N ALA A 305 -3.00 16.61 2.18
CA ALA A 305 -3.47 16.90 3.53
C ALA A 305 -4.50 15.87 4.02
N VAL A 306 -4.48 15.58 5.32
CA VAL A 306 -5.55 14.85 5.99
C VAL A 306 -6.71 15.82 6.25
N ARG A 307 -7.90 15.46 5.77
CA ARG A 307 -9.07 16.36 5.76
C ARG A 307 -10.22 15.86 6.62
N PRO A 308 -10.86 16.72 7.43
CA PRO A 308 -12.06 16.36 8.21
C PRO A 308 -13.18 15.77 7.36
N GLU A 309 -13.37 16.25 6.13
CA GLU A 309 -14.41 15.82 5.19
C GLU A 309 -14.29 14.33 4.82
N TRP A 310 -13.08 13.78 4.89
CA TRP A 310 -12.82 12.37 4.56
C TRP A 310 -12.92 11.43 5.76
N LYS A 311 -12.92 11.94 7.00
CA LYS A 311 -12.87 11.10 8.22
C LYS A 311 -14.08 10.18 8.35
N THR A 312 -15.29 10.71 8.23
CA THR A 312 -16.50 9.90 8.36
C THR A 312 -16.62 8.85 7.24
N PRO A 313 -16.44 9.19 5.96
CA PRO A 313 -16.41 8.19 4.89
C PRO A 313 -15.30 7.14 5.06
N LEU A 314 -14.12 7.54 5.53
CA LEU A 314 -13.01 6.63 5.82
C LEU A 314 -13.43 5.59 6.88
N GLN A 315 -13.98 6.04 8.01
CA GLN A 315 -14.48 5.16 9.06
C GLN A 315 -15.57 4.21 8.54
N GLN A 316 -16.53 4.71 7.77
CA GLN A 316 -17.61 3.90 7.21
C GLN A 316 -17.10 2.83 6.24
N ASN A 317 -16.14 3.16 5.37
CA ASN A 317 -15.53 2.21 4.45
C ASN A 317 -14.72 1.15 5.22
N ILE A 318 -13.96 1.54 6.25
CA ILE A 318 -13.23 0.60 7.11
C ILE A 318 -14.21 -0.35 7.82
N GLN A 319 -15.26 0.19 8.44
CA GLN A 319 -16.26 -0.59 9.16
C GLN A 319 -16.95 -1.61 8.24
N LYS A 320 -17.27 -1.21 7.01
CA LYS A 320 -17.93 -2.07 6.04
C LYS A 320 -17.02 -3.15 5.46
N PHE A 321 -15.83 -2.78 5.00
CA PHE A 321 -15.00 -3.66 4.17
C PHE A 321 -13.89 -4.39 4.92
N LEU A 322 -13.49 -3.91 6.10
CA LEU A 322 -12.40 -4.52 6.88
C LEU A 322 -12.90 -5.09 8.21
N LEU A 323 -13.88 -4.45 8.85
CA LEU A 323 -14.40 -4.90 10.14
C LEU A 323 -15.69 -5.73 10.04
N GLY A 324 -16.47 -5.56 8.97
CA GLY A 324 -17.78 -6.21 8.83
C GLY A 324 -18.83 -5.71 9.82
N THR A 325 -18.62 -4.53 10.43
CA THR A 325 -19.50 -3.96 11.46
C THR A 325 -20.38 -2.82 10.95
N GLY A 326 -20.14 -2.34 9.73
CA GLY A 326 -20.85 -1.21 9.15
C GLY A 326 -21.56 -1.54 7.84
N ASN A 327 -22.64 -0.82 7.56
CA ASN A 327 -23.40 -0.89 6.31
C ASN A 327 -23.41 0.46 5.57
N GLY A 328 -22.44 1.35 5.87
CA GLY A 328 -22.35 2.69 5.30
C GLY A 328 -22.47 2.68 3.77
N SER A 329 -23.21 3.66 3.24
CA SER A 329 -23.34 3.83 1.80
C SER A 329 -22.25 4.75 1.28
N GLY A 330 -21.50 4.27 0.28
CA GLY A 330 -20.63 5.14 -0.49
C GLY A 330 -21.40 6.30 -1.12
N VAL A 331 -20.74 7.45 -1.21
CA VAL A 331 -21.27 8.70 -1.76
C VAL A 331 -20.30 9.21 -2.80
N ILE A 332 -20.82 9.74 -3.90
CA ILE A 332 -20.04 10.49 -4.89
C ILE A 332 -20.30 11.97 -4.66
N ARG A 333 -19.36 12.64 -4.01
CA ARG A 333 -19.38 14.08 -3.73
C ARG A 333 -18.28 14.78 -4.51
N ILE A 334 -18.67 15.47 -5.57
CA ILE A 334 -17.75 16.13 -6.49
C ILE A 334 -17.78 17.63 -6.23
N ALA A 335 -16.59 18.23 -6.12
CA ALA A 335 -16.45 19.67 -6.02
C ALA A 335 -17.08 20.37 -7.24
N PRO A 336 -17.90 21.42 -7.04
CA PRO A 336 -18.53 22.15 -8.16
C PRO A 336 -17.52 22.71 -9.18
N SER A 337 -16.34 23.13 -8.73
CA SER A 337 -15.28 23.70 -9.57
C SER A 337 -14.66 22.73 -10.58
N LYS A 338 -14.76 21.42 -10.32
CA LYS A 338 -14.16 20.35 -11.14
C LYS A 338 -15.16 19.22 -11.40
N SER A 339 -16.43 19.57 -11.63
CA SER A 339 -17.47 18.58 -11.94
C SER A 339 -17.35 18.04 -13.37
N GLY A 340 -17.11 16.73 -13.50
CA GLY A 340 -17.10 16.01 -14.76
C GLY A 340 -18.50 15.54 -15.18
N ASN A 341 -18.78 15.56 -16.49
CA ASN A 341 -20.04 15.08 -17.05
C ASN A 341 -19.84 13.75 -17.77
N LEU A 342 -20.10 12.62 -17.10
CA LEU A 342 -19.95 11.28 -17.71
C LEU A 342 -20.75 11.13 -19.01
N ALA A 343 -21.92 11.76 -19.13
CA ALA A 343 -22.76 11.64 -20.34
C ALA A 343 -22.06 12.17 -21.60
N SER A 344 -21.12 13.11 -21.46
CA SER A 344 -20.29 13.59 -22.58
C SER A 344 -19.16 12.63 -22.98
N TRP A 345 -18.96 11.56 -22.21
CA TRP A 345 -17.87 10.60 -22.39
C TRP A 345 -18.34 9.19 -22.73
N ARG A 346 -19.64 8.91 -22.67
CA ARG A 346 -20.18 7.56 -22.89
C ARG A 346 -21.31 7.53 -23.91
N ASP A 347 -21.43 6.40 -24.58
CA ASP A 347 -22.56 6.02 -25.43
C ASP A 347 -23.30 4.77 -24.91
N TRP A 348 -22.77 4.11 -23.86
CA TRP A 348 -23.37 2.90 -23.29
C TRP A 348 -24.51 3.20 -22.33
N GLN A 349 -25.40 2.22 -22.23
CA GLN A 349 -26.39 2.11 -21.15
C GLN A 349 -25.89 1.13 -20.09
N THR A 350 -26.15 1.47 -18.84
CA THR A 350 -25.77 0.62 -17.69
C THR A 350 -26.78 -0.50 -17.52
N PRO A 351 -26.37 -1.77 -17.68
CA PRO A 351 -27.27 -2.90 -17.47
C PRO A 351 -27.50 -3.15 -15.97
N THR A 352 -28.51 -3.96 -15.65
CA THR A 352 -28.56 -4.69 -14.38
C THR A 352 -28.02 -6.08 -14.65
N LEU A 353 -26.94 -6.47 -13.98
CA LEU A 353 -26.35 -7.78 -14.14
C LEU A 353 -27.06 -8.77 -13.22
N SER A 354 -27.68 -9.76 -13.84
CA SER A 354 -28.33 -10.85 -13.13
C SER A 354 -27.30 -11.71 -12.39
N ASP A 355 -27.71 -12.27 -11.25
CA ASP A 355 -27.05 -13.49 -10.77
C ASP A 355 -27.18 -14.57 -11.84
N ASP A 356 -26.23 -15.48 -11.91
CA ASP A 356 -26.23 -16.54 -12.92
C ASP A 356 -27.55 -17.31 -12.83
N GLY A 357 -28.49 -17.00 -13.73
CA GLY A 357 -29.78 -17.66 -13.78
C GLY A 357 -29.54 -19.12 -14.14
N GLY A 358 -29.85 -20.02 -13.21
CA GLY A 358 -30.09 -21.41 -13.57
C GLY A 358 -31.16 -21.44 -14.64
N SER A 359 -30.76 -21.69 -15.89
CA SER A 359 -31.69 -21.89 -16.98
C SER A 359 -32.46 -23.18 -16.70
N THR A 360 -33.66 -23.02 -16.16
CA THR A 360 -34.76 -23.96 -16.34
C THR A 360 -35.13 -23.97 -17.82
N THR A 361 -34.46 -24.81 -18.60
CA THR A 361 -35.05 -25.49 -19.75
C THR A 361 -35.42 -26.89 -19.27
N GLY A 362 -36.71 -27.08 -19.01
CA GLY A 362 -37.26 -28.40 -18.70
C GLY A 362 -37.08 -29.35 -19.88
N GLY A 363 -36.66 -30.58 -19.56
CA GLY A 363 -36.65 -31.71 -20.48
C GLY A 363 -35.34 -32.49 -20.45
N SER A 364 -35.27 -33.50 -19.59
CA SER A 364 -34.28 -34.60 -19.62
C SER A 364 -32.94 -34.44 -18.88
N THR A 365 -32.95 -33.99 -17.62
CA THR A 365 -31.86 -34.37 -16.67
C THR A 365 -32.30 -34.44 -15.19
N ALA A 366 -33.58 -34.72 -14.93
CA ALA A 366 -34.08 -34.97 -13.57
C ALA A 366 -33.98 -36.45 -13.14
N GLY A 367 -33.44 -37.33 -13.99
CA GLY A 367 -33.30 -38.77 -13.72
C GLY A 367 -31.91 -39.22 -13.26
N THR A 368 -30.88 -38.37 -13.35
CA THR A 368 -29.48 -38.78 -13.14
C THR A 368 -28.81 -38.19 -11.91
N THR A 369 -29.39 -37.16 -11.29
CA THR A 369 -28.84 -36.50 -10.08
C THR A 369 -29.44 -37.04 -8.77
N ALA A 370 -30.57 -37.77 -8.82
CA ALA A 370 -31.13 -38.44 -7.64
C ALA A 370 -30.50 -39.83 -7.36
N GLY A 371 -29.87 -40.46 -8.37
CA GLY A 371 -29.23 -41.77 -8.22
C GLY A 371 -27.78 -41.74 -7.70
N THR A 372 -27.07 -40.62 -7.87
CA THR A 372 -25.66 -40.48 -7.46
C THR A 372 -25.47 -39.94 -6.04
N THR A 373 -26.47 -39.25 -5.49
CA THR A 373 -26.46 -38.75 -4.10
C THR A 373 -26.91 -39.79 -3.08
N ALA A 374 -27.69 -40.82 -3.46
CA ALA A 374 -28.07 -41.90 -2.55
C ALA A 374 -27.00 -43.02 -2.44
N GLY A 375 -26.21 -43.26 -3.49
CA GLY A 375 -25.18 -44.31 -3.51
C GLY A 375 -23.86 -43.95 -2.81
N THR A 376 -23.53 -42.67 -2.67
CA THR A 376 -22.27 -42.21 -2.09
C THR A 376 -22.35 -41.91 -0.58
N THR A 377 -23.56 -41.71 -0.05
CA THR A 377 -23.76 -41.47 1.40
C THR A 377 -23.86 -42.76 2.21
N SER A 378 -24.30 -43.89 1.62
CA SER A 378 -24.39 -45.17 2.34
C SER A 378 -23.11 -46.02 2.31
N GLY A 379 -22.23 -45.83 1.32
CA GLY A 379 -20.96 -46.58 1.22
C GLY A 379 -19.82 -46.02 2.09
N THR A 380 -19.84 -44.72 2.39
CA THR A 380 -18.72 -44.04 3.07
C THR A 380 -18.86 -44.07 4.60
N SER A 381 -20.07 -44.26 5.12
CA SER A 381 -20.35 -44.34 6.56
C SER A 381 -20.02 -45.70 7.18
N SER A 382 -20.04 -46.80 6.41
CA SER A 382 -19.72 -48.14 6.92
C SER A 382 -18.22 -48.49 6.84
N GLY A 383 -17.47 -47.88 5.92
CA GLY A 383 -16.04 -48.15 5.75
C GLY A 383 -15.13 -47.34 6.69
N THR A 384 -15.58 -46.19 7.17
CA THR A 384 -14.77 -45.31 8.03
C THR A 384 -14.83 -45.71 9.51
N THR A 385 -15.97 -46.22 10.00
CA THR A 385 -16.10 -46.58 11.43
C THR A 385 -15.27 -47.81 11.83
N SER A 386 -15.08 -48.78 10.93
CA SER A 386 -14.26 -49.98 11.23
C SER A 386 -12.75 -49.75 11.07
N GLY A 387 -12.34 -48.81 10.21
CA GLY A 387 -10.92 -48.49 9.98
C GLY A 387 -10.31 -47.59 11.06
N THR A 388 -11.09 -46.67 11.63
CA THR A 388 -10.56 -45.70 12.60
C THR A 388 -10.33 -46.31 13.98
N SER A 389 -11.15 -47.27 14.44
CA SER A 389 -11.01 -47.87 15.77
C SER A 389 -9.78 -48.79 15.92
N ALA A 390 -9.32 -49.41 14.84
CA ALA A 390 -8.13 -50.27 14.86
C ALA A 390 -6.82 -49.47 14.76
N GLY A 391 -6.81 -48.35 14.02
CA GLY A 391 -5.63 -47.50 13.83
C GLY A 391 -5.28 -46.62 15.03
N THR A 392 -6.28 -46.11 15.75
CA THR A 392 -6.06 -45.20 16.89
C THR A 392 -5.50 -45.88 18.14
N THR A 393 -5.75 -47.18 18.32
CA THR A 393 -5.30 -47.94 19.50
C THR A 393 -3.83 -48.37 19.40
N ALA A 394 -3.33 -48.63 18.19
CA ALA A 394 -1.94 -49.00 17.96
C ALA A 394 -0.99 -47.78 17.95
N GLY A 395 -1.41 -46.64 17.37
CA GLY A 395 -0.56 -45.45 17.26
C GLY A 395 -0.35 -44.68 18.57
N THR A 396 -1.34 -44.69 19.47
CA THR A 396 -1.29 -43.93 20.73
C THR A 396 -0.41 -44.59 21.79
N THR A 397 -0.23 -45.91 21.74
CA THR A 397 0.57 -46.63 22.75
C THR A 397 2.08 -46.50 22.49
N SER A 398 2.51 -46.44 21.22
CA SER A 398 3.93 -46.33 20.86
C SER A 398 4.47 -44.89 20.80
N GLY A 399 3.63 -43.90 20.45
CA GLY A 399 4.06 -42.50 20.35
C GLY A 399 4.23 -41.78 21.69
N THR A 400 3.40 -42.15 22.68
CA THR A 400 3.32 -41.41 23.94
C THR A 400 4.48 -41.73 24.90
N SER A 401 5.04 -42.95 24.86
CA SER A 401 6.14 -43.35 25.74
C SER A 401 7.52 -42.83 25.30
N ALA A 402 7.71 -42.55 24.00
CA ALA A 402 8.96 -42.03 23.46
C ALA A 402 9.04 -40.48 23.52
N GLY A 403 7.91 -39.79 23.32
CA GLY A 403 7.86 -38.32 23.32
C GLY A 403 8.01 -37.67 24.70
N THR A 404 7.49 -38.31 25.75
CA THR A 404 7.51 -37.73 27.10
C THR A 404 8.90 -37.76 27.74
N THR A 405 9.74 -38.76 27.43
CA THR A 405 11.06 -38.93 28.06
C THR A 405 12.12 -37.97 27.49
N SER A 406 12.07 -37.68 26.19
CA SER A 406 12.98 -36.72 25.54
C SER A 406 12.57 -35.26 25.75
N GLY A 407 11.26 -34.98 25.84
CA GLY A 407 10.74 -33.61 26.00
C GLY A 407 10.96 -33.01 27.39
N THR A 408 10.80 -33.79 28.46
CA THR A 408 10.94 -33.29 29.84
C THR A 408 12.39 -33.03 30.22
N THR A 409 13.34 -33.79 29.68
CA THR A 409 14.77 -33.65 29.99
C THR A 409 15.41 -32.45 29.28
N ALA A 410 15.01 -32.16 28.03
CA ALA A 410 15.52 -31.00 27.29
C ALA A 410 14.86 -29.67 27.72
N GLY A 411 13.55 -29.70 28.05
CA GLY A 411 12.80 -28.49 28.41
C GLY A 411 13.18 -27.92 29.78
N THR A 412 13.53 -28.78 30.75
CA THR A 412 13.86 -28.34 32.11
C THR A 412 15.27 -27.74 32.23
N THR A 413 16.23 -28.22 31.44
CA THR A 413 17.61 -27.68 31.43
C THR A 413 17.72 -26.36 30.66
N SER A 414 17.05 -26.20 29.51
CA SER A 414 17.09 -24.92 28.77
C SER A 414 16.24 -23.82 29.41
N GLY A 415 15.12 -24.17 30.05
CA GLY A 415 14.22 -23.20 30.68
C GLY A 415 14.81 -22.54 31.94
N THR A 416 15.57 -23.29 32.73
CA THR A 416 16.16 -22.77 33.98
C THR A 416 17.41 -21.91 33.74
N THR A 417 18.21 -22.19 32.71
CA THR A 417 19.37 -21.36 32.33
C THR A 417 18.95 -20.07 31.62
N ALA A 418 17.93 -20.10 30.75
CA ALA A 418 17.46 -18.89 30.07
C ALA A 418 16.68 -17.93 31.01
N GLY A 419 15.91 -18.47 31.96
CA GLY A 419 15.14 -17.67 32.91
C GLY A 419 15.99 -16.90 33.91
N THR A 420 17.13 -17.45 34.34
CA THR A 420 18.03 -16.80 35.31
C THR A 420 18.92 -15.72 34.67
N THR A 421 19.26 -15.83 33.38
CA THR A 421 20.01 -14.79 32.64
C THR A 421 19.10 -13.64 32.15
N ALA A 422 17.85 -13.93 31.76
CA ALA A 422 16.91 -12.89 31.33
C ALA A 422 16.38 -12.05 32.51
N GLY A 423 16.11 -12.66 33.67
CA GLY A 423 15.61 -11.95 34.86
C GLY A 423 16.60 -10.96 35.46
N THR A 424 17.91 -11.24 35.38
CA THR A 424 18.97 -10.36 35.90
C THR A 424 19.32 -9.20 34.94
N THR A 425 19.07 -9.36 33.63
CA THR A 425 19.33 -8.33 32.60
C THR A 425 18.15 -7.35 32.42
N SER A 426 16.91 -7.83 32.56
CA SER A 426 15.72 -6.96 32.52
C SER A 426 15.55 -6.09 33.78
N GLY A 427 16.02 -6.56 34.94
CA GLY A 427 16.00 -5.78 36.19
C GLY A 427 16.94 -4.56 36.20
N THR A 428 17.99 -4.57 35.38
CA THR A 428 18.98 -3.47 35.29
C THR A 428 18.73 -2.53 34.11
N THR A 429 17.94 -2.92 33.11
CA THR A 429 17.61 -2.08 31.93
C THR A 429 16.33 -1.26 32.11
N ALA A 430 15.39 -1.71 32.96
CA ALA A 430 14.18 -0.96 33.30
C ALA A 430 14.43 0.33 34.12
N GLY A 431 15.69 0.58 34.54
CA GLY A 431 16.10 1.79 35.25
C GLY A 431 16.49 2.98 34.36
N THR A 432 16.53 2.86 33.02
CA THR A 432 17.12 3.90 32.16
C THR A 432 16.35 4.29 30.89
N THR A 433 15.09 3.87 30.69
CA THR A 433 14.30 4.27 29.49
C THR A 433 13.01 5.02 29.80
N GLY A 434 13.03 5.84 30.86
CA GLY A 434 12.13 6.97 31.03
C GLY A 434 12.94 8.27 30.93
N GLY A 435 12.99 8.90 29.76
CA GLY A 435 13.71 10.17 29.59
C GLY A 435 13.60 10.72 28.17
N SER A 436 12.84 11.80 28.02
CA SER A 436 12.95 12.72 26.89
C SER A 436 14.39 13.25 26.83
N THR A 437 15.14 12.95 25.76
CA THR A 437 16.46 13.55 25.52
C THR A 437 16.45 14.27 24.16
N GLY A 438 15.76 15.41 24.11
CA GLY A 438 15.94 16.39 23.04
C GLY A 438 17.19 17.22 23.32
N GLY A 439 18.21 17.12 22.46
CA GLY A 439 19.32 18.07 22.45
C GLY A 439 18.87 19.38 21.81
N THR A 440 18.67 20.43 22.60
CA THR A 440 18.37 21.78 22.10
C THR A 440 19.66 22.54 21.87
N GLY A 441 19.94 22.90 20.61
CA GLY A 441 21.01 23.82 20.26
C GLY A 441 20.51 25.24 20.10
N THR A 442 20.91 26.15 20.99
CA THR A 442 20.47 27.56 20.96
C THR A 442 21.64 28.49 20.70
N ASN A 443 21.56 29.29 19.63
CA ASN A 443 22.26 30.56 19.51
C ASN A 443 21.46 31.52 18.60
N GLY A 444 20.88 32.57 19.18
CA GLY A 444 20.25 33.66 18.41
C GLY A 444 18.96 33.30 17.66
N THR A 445 18.74 33.96 16.52
CA THR A 445 17.54 33.88 15.68
C THR A 445 17.33 32.52 14.99
N CYS A 446 18.31 31.61 15.04
CA CYS A 446 18.17 30.25 14.53
C CYS A 446 18.30 29.21 15.65
N THR A 447 17.42 28.21 15.65
CA THR A 447 17.48 27.06 16.57
C THR A 447 17.44 25.75 15.82
N ALA A 448 18.17 24.74 16.32
CA ALA A 448 18.18 23.40 15.77
C ALA A 448 17.81 22.37 16.85
N THR A 449 16.90 21.46 16.51
CA THR A 449 16.42 20.40 17.40
C THR A 449 16.52 19.05 16.71
N TYR A 450 17.14 18.09 17.38
CA TYR A 450 17.30 16.73 16.87
C TYR A 450 16.23 15.80 17.41
N GLN A 451 15.79 14.89 16.56
CA GLN A 451 15.04 13.71 16.94
C GLN A 451 15.59 12.46 16.25
N THR A 452 15.62 11.36 16.99
CA THR A 452 15.83 10.03 16.40
C THR A 452 14.53 9.59 15.75
N ILE A 453 14.55 9.40 14.43
CA ILE A 453 13.39 8.92 13.67
C ILE A 453 13.27 7.40 13.80
N SER A 454 14.41 6.69 13.73
CA SER A 454 14.50 5.26 13.98
C SER A 454 15.94 4.84 14.29
N SER A 455 16.12 3.67 14.91
CA SER A 455 17.43 3.03 15.11
C SER A 455 17.31 1.52 14.90
N TRP A 456 18.40 0.89 14.47
CA TRP A 456 18.50 -0.55 14.19
C TRP A 456 19.89 -1.09 14.52
N PRO A 457 20.08 -2.42 14.63
CA PRO A 457 21.42 -3.00 14.80
C PRO A 457 22.34 -2.57 13.65
N GLY A 458 23.38 -1.80 13.97
CA GLY A 458 24.33 -1.29 13.01
C GLY A 458 23.97 0.05 12.35
N GLY A 459 22.91 0.76 12.77
CA GLY A 459 22.63 2.11 12.25
C GLY A 459 21.44 2.85 12.86
N LEU A 460 21.23 4.09 12.41
CA LEU A 460 20.11 4.94 12.83
C LEU A 460 19.71 5.95 11.75
N GLN A 461 18.49 6.46 11.85
CA GLN A 461 18.02 7.63 11.13
C GLN A 461 17.72 8.77 12.09
N GLY A 462 18.32 9.93 11.83
CA GLY A 462 18.12 11.17 12.55
C GLY A 462 17.44 12.23 11.68
N GLU A 463 16.69 13.12 12.31
CA GLU A 463 16.18 14.35 11.68
C GLU A 463 16.53 15.53 12.57
N VAL A 464 16.86 16.66 11.94
CA VAL A 464 17.05 17.94 12.61
C VAL A 464 16.07 18.95 12.04
N SER A 465 15.29 19.55 12.92
CA SER A 465 14.43 20.69 12.63
C SER A 465 15.18 22.00 12.89
N VAL A 466 15.21 22.86 11.88
CA VAL A 466 15.86 24.18 11.90
C VAL A 466 14.77 25.24 11.86
N ARG A 467 14.69 26.08 12.89
CA ARG A 467 13.64 27.07 13.07
C ARG A 467 14.21 28.48 13.15
N ASN A 468 13.56 29.41 12.44
CA ASN A 468 13.78 30.84 12.57
C ASN A 468 12.92 31.39 13.71
N ASN A 469 13.56 31.76 14.82
CA ASN A 469 12.92 32.39 15.97
C ASN A 469 12.98 33.93 15.91
N GLY A 470 13.55 34.50 14.85
CA GLY A 470 13.61 35.94 14.60
C GLY A 470 12.35 36.49 13.93
N THR A 471 12.32 37.82 13.79
CA THR A 471 11.25 38.57 13.13
C THR A 471 11.54 38.87 11.65
N SER A 472 12.76 38.59 11.17
CA SER A 472 13.18 38.71 9.77
C SER A 472 13.45 37.35 9.14
N THR A 473 13.35 37.26 7.82
CA THR A 473 13.67 36.04 7.06
C THR A 473 15.16 35.70 7.14
N LEU A 474 15.49 34.43 7.38
CA LEU A 474 16.85 33.89 7.22
C LEU A 474 17.07 33.53 5.75
N ASN A 475 18.24 33.84 5.19
CA ASN A 475 18.58 33.48 3.82
C ASN A 475 19.39 32.18 3.75
N SER A 476 20.07 31.84 4.84
CA SER A 476 20.84 30.61 4.97
C SER A 476 20.87 30.13 6.41
N TRP A 477 21.17 28.84 6.59
CA TRP A 477 21.39 28.23 7.89
C TRP A 477 22.48 27.17 7.83
N THR A 478 23.20 27.02 8.94
CA THR A 478 24.21 25.97 9.14
C THR A 478 24.03 25.39 10.54
N VAL A 479 23.91 24.06 10.60
CA VAL A 479 23.84 23.32 11.86
C VAL A 479 25.19 22.66 12.16
N GLY A 480 25.78 22.97 13.30
CA GLY A 480 26.92 22.21 13.83
C GLY A 480 26.41 21.10 14.74
N MET A 481 27.01 19.90 14.68
CA MET A 481 26.73 18.81 15.61
C MET A 481 27.90 17.83 15.72
N THR A 482 28.04 17.18 16.87
CA THR A 482 29.03 16.12 17.12
C THR A 482 28.33 14.76 17.14
N LEU A 483 28.61 13.91 16.15
CA LEU A 483 28.11 12.54 16.08
C LEU A 483 28.69 11.69 17.21
N ALA A 484 27.91 10.74 17.73
CA ALA A 484 28.39 9.87 18.80
C ALA A 484 29.53 8.96 18.30
N SER A 485 30.45 8.60 19.21
CA SER A 485 31.54 7.67 18.86
C SER A 485 30.98 6.36 18.31
N GLY A 486 31.56 5.88 17.21
CA GLY A 486 31.09 4.70 16.50
C GLY A 486 29.94 4.96 15.52
N GLN A 487 29.56 6.21 15.23
CA GLN A 487 28.63 6.57 14.14
C GLN A 487 29.38 7.07 12.90
N THR A 488 28.88 6.73 11.72
CA THR A 488 29.32 7.30 10.44
C THR A 488 28.10 7.57 9.55
N ILE A 489 27.89 8.82 9.13
CA ILE A 489 26.82 9.18 8.19
C ILE A 489 27.05 8.47 6.86
N SER A 490 26.04 7.73 6.43
CA SER A 490 25.98 6.99 5.17
C SER A 490 25.17 7.71 4.09
N SER A 491 24.16 8.49 4.49
CA SER A 491 23.38 9.35 3.59
C SER A 491 22.80 10.53 4.36
N LEU A 492 22.67 11.68 3.71
CA LEU A 492 22.04 12.90 4.23
C LEU A 492 21.25 13.58 3.11
N TRP A 493 20.08 14.10 3.43
CA TRP A 493 19.21 14.82 2.50
C TRP A 493 18.77 16.16 3.09
N ASN A 494 18.31 17.06 2.21
CA ASN A 494 17.91 18.43 2.53
C ASN A 494 19.02 19.27 3.22
N GLY A 495 20.28 18.88 3.04
CA GLY A 495 21.45 19.58 3.56
C GLY A 495 22.73 19.09 2.91
N VAL A 496 23.85 19.75 3.21
CA VAL A 496 25.18 19.35 2.74
C VAL A 496 26.14 19.31 3.92
N ASN A 497 26.64 18.12 4.25
CA ASN A 497 27.57 17.91 5.37
C ASN A 497 29.03 18.17 5.00
N SER A 498 29.83 18.63 5.98
CA SER A 498 31.28 18.82 5.87
C SER A 498 32.11 17.56 6.17
N GLY A 499 31.50 16.53 6.77
CA GLY A 499 32.14 15.27 7.14
C GLY A 499 31.11 14.21 7.53
N THR A 500 31.55 12.99 7.79
CA THR A 500 30.67 11.84 8.07
C THR A 500 30.82 11.25 9.49
N SER A 501 31.80 11.67 10.28
CA SER A 501 32.03 11.20 11.65
C SER A 501 32.59 12.31 12.54
N GLY A 502 32.39 12.23 13.86
CA GLY A 502 32.88 13.25 14.80
C GLY A 502 32.10 14.56 14.69
N SER A 503 32.79 15.69 14.83
CA SER A 503 32.18 17.02 14.69
C SER A 503 31.99 17.38 13.21
N ILE A 504 30.74 17.64 12.83
CA ILE A 504 30.33 17.97 11.47
C ILE A 504 29.49 19.25 11.46
N THR A 505 29.40 19.85 10.28
CA THR A 505 28.43 20.90 9.98
C THR A 505 27.54 20.48 8.82
N VAL A 506 26.27 20.86 8.85
CA VAL A 506 25.29 20.67 7.77
C VAL A 506 24.76 22.04 7.37
N ARG A 507 25.06 22.47 6.14
CA ARG A 507 24.50 23.69 5.57
C ARG A 507 23.24 23.40 4.77
N ASN A 508 22.39 24.41 4.58
CA ASN A 508 21.21 24.29 3.74
C ASN A 508 21.53 23.83 2.31
N SER A 509 20.60 23.11 1.70
CA SER A 509 20.56 22.87 0.25
C SER A 509 20.14 24.17 -0.48
N PRO A 510 20.34 24.26 -1.81
CA PRO A 510 20.03 25.48 -2.57
C PRO A 510 18.56 25.93 -2.46
N TYR A 511 17.62 25.03 -2.19
CA TYR A 511 16.19 25.30 -2.19
C TYR A 511 15.57 25.50 -0.80
N ASN A 512 16.30 25.25 0.30
CA ASN A 512 15.74 25.29 1.66
C ASN A 512 16.50 26.21 2.62
N GLY A 513 17.33 27.11 2.11
CA GLY A 513 18.04 28.12 2.91
C GLY A 513 17.12 29.22 3.45
N THR A 514 16.11 29.61 2.68
CA THR A 514 15.18 30.67 3.05
C THR A 514 14.15 30.19 4.07
N ILE A 515 14.16 30.77 5.27
CA ILE A 515 13.17 30.49 6.32
C ILE A 515 12.54 31.81 6.78
N THR A 516 11.25 32.00 6.48
CA THR A 516 10.50 33.19 6.94
C THR A 516 10.48 33.28 8.47
N ALA A 517 10.14 34.45 9.02
CA ALA A 517 9.95 34.61 10.46
C ALA A 517 9.01 33.53 11.03
N ASN A 518 9.39 32.89 12.13
CA ASN A 518 8.71 31.74 12.74
C ASN A 518 8.60 30.47 11.88
N GLY A 519 9.20 30.47 10.68
CA GLY A 519 9.24 29.32 9.79
C GLY A 519 10.18 28.22 10.29
N THR A 520 10.00 27.02 9.75
CA THR A 520 10.82 25.85 10.07
C THR A 520 11.12 25.08 8.80
N THR A 521 12.30 24.47 8.73
CA THR A 521 12.70 23.49 7.72
C THR A 521 13.35 22.29 8.40
N THR A 522 13.53 21.19 7.68
CA THR A 522 14.17 19.98 8.23
C THR A 522 15.22 19.42 7.28
N PHE A 523 16.22 18.77 7.88
CA PHE A 523 17.11 17.87 7.15
C PHE A 523 17.25 16.55 7.90
N GLY A 524 17.48 15.47 7.15
CA GLY A 524 17.58 14.13 7.71
C GLY A 524 18.82 13.40 7.26
N TRP A 525 19.22 12.40 8.03
CA TRP A 525 20.41 11.62 7.80
C TRP A 525 20.27 10.19 8.30
N THR A 526 21.04 9.29 7.70
CA THR A 526 21.23 7.92 8.16
C THR A 526 22.70 7.70 8.49
N ALA A 527 22.97 7.01 9.59
CA ALA A 527 24.31 6.57 9.95
C ALA A 527 24.38 5.07 10.13
N THR A 528 25.54 4.52 9.82
CA THR A 528 25.95 3.17 10.16
C THR A 528 26.85 3.21 11.40
N GLY A 529 26.83 2.14 12.20
CA GLY A 529 27.76 1.94 13.29
C GLY A 529 27.17 1.35 14.56
N SER A 530 27.98 1.28 15.62
CA SER A 530 27.65 0.56 16.86
C SER A 530 26.85 1.38 17.88
N SER A 531 26.64 2.68 17.64
CA SER A 531 25.97 3.59 18.57
C SER A 531 24.70 4.19 17.97
N ALA A 532 23.60 4.14 18.72
CA ALA A 532 22.34 4.81 18.42
C ALA A 532 22.14 6.12 19.21
N ALA A 533 23.17 6.59 19.91
CA ALA A 533 23.06 7.78 20.75
C ALA A 533 22.81 9.06 19.92
N ALA A 534 22.05 10.00 20.47
CA ALA A 534 21.81 11.30 19.84
C ALA A 534 23.14 12.08 19.68
N PRO A 535 23.28 12.89 18.60
CA PRO A 535 24.41 13.78 18.46
C PRO A 535 24.39 14.88 19.55
N SER A 536 25.58 15.29 19.99
CA SER A 536 25.77 16.37 20.97
C SER A 536 26.20 17.67 20.28
N ASN A 537 26.33 18.76 21.05
CA ASN A 537 26.79 20.07 20.55
C ASN A 537 26.01 20.60 19.34
N ILE A 538 24.71 20.33 19.30
CA ILE A 538 23.85 20.85 18.25
C ILE A 538 23.84 22.38 18.39
N THR A 539 24.10 23.08 17.30
CA THR A 539 24.10 24.55 17.22
C THR A 539 23.51 24.96 15.87
N CYS A 540 22.88 26.13 15.80
CA CYS A 540 22.51 26.74 14.52
C CYS A 540 23.13 28.13 14.38
N THR A 541 23.65 28.43 13.20
CA THR A 541 24.02 29.78 12.76
C THR A 541 23.28 30.11 11.47
N SER A 542 23.01 31.40 11.24
CA SER A 542 22.27 31.89 10.07
C SER A 542 22.87 33.19 9.55
N ALA A 543 22.72 33.44 8.25
CA ALA A 543 23.06 34.70 7.57
C ALA A 543 21.93 35.15 6.64
#